data_AF-A0A7I7RC59-F1
#
_entry.id   AF-A0A7I7RC59-F1
#
_cell.length_a   1.000
_cell.length_b   1.000
_cell.length_c   1.000
_cell.angle_alpha   90.00
_cell.angle_beta   90.00
_cell.angle_gamma   90.00
#
_symmetry.space_group_name_H-M   'P 1'
#
loop_
_entity.id
_entity.type
_entity.pdbx_description
1 polymer ?
#
loop_
_entity_poly.entity_id
_entity_poly.type
_entity_poly.pdbx_seq_one_letter_code
_entity_poly.pdbx_strand_id
1 'polypeptide(L)'
;MTVGCIRGLLFASVALVTVGVMGTAPAAADPGIPGDPGTRCQSDAFGTTQWCDEPIREDGTWRRCWHTSGYSFSNGYGGVGGFVPATGRCVTIDAGSIPFGQPGHIDG
;
A
#
# COMPACT_ATOMS: atom_id res chain seq x y z
N MET A 1 15.94 76.31 5.53
CA MET A 1 16.10 76.41 4.06
C MET A 1 16.34 75.00 3.55
N THR A 2 15.31 74.47 2.89
CA THR A 2 15.15 73.12 2.37
C THR A 2 15.77 73.01 0.98
N VAL A 3 16.50 71.93 0.70
CA VAL A 3 16.68 71.16 -0.57
C VAL A 3 17.82 70.16 -0.26
N GLY A 4 17.80 68.85 -0.51
CA GLY A 4 16.86 67.96 -1.18
C GLY A 4 17.49 66.54 -1.31
N CYS A 5 16.70 65.59 -1.84
CA CYS A 5 17.05 64.23 -2.32
C CYS A 5 17.69 63.28 -1.28
N ILE A 6 17.23 62.04 -1.13
CA ILE A 6 17.60 60.92 -1.99
C ILE A 6 16.55 59.81 -1.89
N ARG A 7 16.25 59.25 -3.07
CA ARG A 7 15.40 58.09 -3.32
C ARG A 7 15.96 56.83 -2.68
N GLY A 8 15.05 55.99 -2.18
CA GLY A 8 15.15 54.55 -2.33
C GLY A 8 15.33 53.74 -1.06
N LEU A 9 14.95 52.46 -1.19
CA LEU A 9 15.20 51.34 -0.28
C LEU A 9 14.28 51.31 0.96
N LEU A 10 13.54 50.24 1.29
CA LEU A 10 13.49 48.87 0.84
C LEU A 10 12.07 48.32 1.07
N PHE A 11 11.48 47.66 0.08
CA PHE A 11 10.43 46.68 0.34
C PHE A 11 11.11 45.41 0.87
N ALA A 12 11.04 45.19 2.18
CA ALA A 12 11.51 43.97 2.82
C ALA A 12 10.50 42.84 2.54
N SER A 13 10.74 42.08 1.47
CA SER A 13 9.99 40.85 1.20
C SER A 13 10.45 39.77 2.19
N VAL A 14 9.61 39.48 3.19
CA VAL A 14 9.79 38.35 4.11
C VAL A 14 9.51 37.07 3.32
N ALA A 15 10.56 36.35 2.93
CA ALA A 15 10.44 35.02 2.36
C ALA A 15 10.11 34.03 3.50
N LEU A 16 8.85 33.63 3.60
CA LEU A 16 8.43 32.54 4.48
C LEU A 16 8.90 31.21 3.87
N VAL A 17 10.01 30.67 4.37
CA VAL A 17 10.46 29.31 4.04
C VAL A 17 9.63 28.34 4.87
N THR A 18 8.51 27.88 4.32
CA THR A 18 7.81 26.72 4.87
C THR A 18 8.63 25.48 4.56
N VAL A 19 9.38 24.99 5.55
CA VAL A 19 9.90 23.61 5.56
C VAL A 19 8.69 22.70 5.69
N GLY A 20 8.09 22.37 4.54
CA GLY A 20 7.16 21.27 4.44
C GLY A 20 7.95 20.01 4.73
N VAL A 21 7.89 19.52 5.96
CA VAL A 21 8.22 18.13 6.27
C VAL A 21 7.20 17.32 5.48
N MET A 22 7.55 16.99 4.24
CA MET A 22 6.87 15.95 3.49
C MET A 22 7.11 14.70 4.31
N GLY A 23 6.16 14.38 5.18
CA GLY A 23 6.03 13.04 5.70
C GLY A 23 5.98 12.15 4.48
N THR A 24 7.06 11.40 4.24
CA THR A 24 7.00 10.23 3.40
C THR A 24 5.97 9.33 4.08
N ALA A 25 4.72 9.45 3.65
CA ALA A 25 3.82 8.32 3.78
C ALA A 25 4.64 7.13 3.25
N PRO A 26 4.81 6.03 4.01
CA PRO A 26 5.47 4.86 3.45
C PRO A 26 4.74 4.63 2.14
N ALA A 27 5.50 4.67 1.04
CA ALA A 27 4.99 4.33 -0.26
C ALA A 27 4.18 3.06 -0.01
N ALA A 28 2.85 3.14 -0.17
CA ALA A 28 2.05 1.95 -0.18
C ALA A 28 2.70 1.14 -1.28
N ALA A 29 3.47 0.12 -0.88
CA ALA A 29 4.04 -0.82 -1.82
C ALA A 29 2.83 -1.25 -2.62
N ASP A 30 2.83 -0.88 -3.90
CA ASP A 30 1.79 -1.28 -4.82
C ASP A 30 1.59 -2.78 -4.56
N PRO A 31 0.38 -3.24 -4.21
CA PRO A 31 0.16 -4.64 -3.84
C PRO A 31 0.54 -5.61 -4.94
N GLY A 32 1.02 -5.13 -6.09
CA GLY A 32 1.78 -5.91 -7.01
C GLY A 32 0.85 -6.61 -7.96
N ILE A 33 1.01 -6.29 -9.24
CA ILE A 33 0.44 -7.08 -10.32
C ILE A 33 0.85 -8.56 -10.06
N PRO A 34 -0.10 -9.51 -10.05
CA PRO A 34 0.24 -10.93 -9.91
C PRO A 34 1.32 -11.36 -10.92
N GLY A 35 2.48 -11.80 -10.40
CA GLY A 35 3.60 -12.31 -11.19
C GLY A 35 4.73 -11.32 -11.47
N ASP A 36 4.71 -10.12 -10.90
CA ASP A 36 5.83 -9.18 -11.03
C ASP A 36 6.98 -9.57 -10.06
N PRO A 37 8.21 -9.83 -10.55
CA PRO A 37 9.35 -10.24 -9.72
C PRO A 37 9.80 -9.20 -8.66
N GLY A 38 9.22 -8.00 -8.66
CA GLY A 38 9.39 -7.01 -7.57
C GLY A 38 8.36 -7.12 -6.44
N THR A 39 7.41 -8.06 -6.53
CA THR A 39 6.24 -8.11 -5.65
C THR A 39 6.32 -9.31 -4.72
N ARG A 40 6.27 -9.05 -3.42
CA ARG A 40 6.27 -10.03 -2.32
C ARG A 40 4.92 -10.77 -2.25
N CYS A 41 4.49 -11.29 -3.39
CA CYS A 41 3.16 -11.82 -3.62
C CYS A 41 3.21 -13.25 -4.12
N GLN A 42 2.38 -14.10 -3.54
CA GLN A 42 2.22 -15.50 -3.91
C GLN A 42 0.75 -15.83 -4.11
N SER A 43 0.43 -16.44 -5.25
CA SER A 43 -0.91 -16.98 -5.50
C SER A 43 -1.03 -18.41 -4.99
N ASP A 44 -2.24 -18.79 -4.58
CA ASP A 44 -2.56 -20.18 -4.33
C ASP A 44 -2.51 -21.01 -5.62
N ALA A 45 -2.58 -22.34 -5.47
CA ALA A 45 -2.48 -23.27 -6.59
C ALA A 45 -3.60 -23.10 -7.63
N PHE A 46 -4.70 -22.43 -7.28
CA PHE A 46 -5.86 -22.24 -8.15
C PHE A 46 -5.93 -20.82 -8.74
N GLY A 47 -5.00 -19.93 -8.37
CA GLY A 47 -5.01 -18.52 -8.76
C GLY A 47 -6.23 -17.76 -8.26
N THR A 48 -6.96 -18.30 -7.28
CA THR A 48 -8.18 -17.68 -6.74
C THR A 48 -7.88 -16.77 -5.57
N THR A 49 -6.84 -17.09 -4.81
CA THR A 49 -6.36 -16.26 -3.69
C THR A 49 -4.92 -15.82 -3.95
N GLN A 50 -4.68 -14.52 -3.83
CA GLN A 50 -3.34 -13.96 -3.80
C GLN A 50 -3.01 -13.46 -2.39
N TRP A 51 -1.80 -13.75 -1.92
CA TRP A 51 -1.24 -13.29 -0.66
C TRP A 51 -0.07 -12.37 -0.96
N CYS A 52 0.02 -11.23 -0.30
CA CYS A 52 1.11 -10.29 -0.45
C CYS A 52 1.60 -9.82 0.91
N ASP A 53 2.91 -9.88 1.12
CA ASP A 53 3.53 -9.45 2.36
C ASP A 53 4.31 -8.15 2.16
N GLU A 54 4.12 -7.20 3.07
CA GLU A 54 5.01 -6.05 3.18
C GLU A 54 6.33 -6.46 3.83
N PRO A 55 7.41 -5.68 3.63
CA PRO A 55 8.66 -5.90 4.35
C PRO A 55 8.47 -6.06 5.86
N ILE A 56 9.20 -7.02 6.41
CA ILE A 56 9.32 -7.20 7.85
C ILE A 56 9.85 -5.89 8.45
N ARG A 57 9.10 -5.37 9.42
CA ARG A 57 9.41 -4.17 10.19
C ARG A 57 10.51 -4.47 11.21
N GLU A 58 11.07 -3.42 11.80
CA GLU A 58 12.13 -3.53 12.82
C GLU A 58 11.72 -4.36 14.05
N ASP A 59 10.42 -4.41 14.35
CA ASP A 59 9.84 -5.21 15.44
C ASP A 59 9.63 -6.68 15.08
N GLY A 60 10.00 -7.11 13.87
CA GLY A 60 9.81 -8.48 13.38
C GLY A 60 8.39 -8.77 12.89
N THR A 61 7.49 -7.78 12.88
CA THR A 61 6.15 -7.94 12.33
C THR A 61 6.12 -7.58 10.85
N TRP A 62 5.18 -8.14 10.10
CA TRP A 62 4.89 -7.69 8.74
C TRP A 62 3.40 -7.59 8.51
N ARG A 63 3.00 -6.88 7.45
CA ARG A 63 1.60 -6.81 7.05
C ARG A 63 1.36 -7.80 5.92
N ARG A 64 0.45 -8.75 6.12
CA ARG A 64 -0.02 -9.70 5.11
C ARG A 64 -1.39 -9.27 4.61
N CYS A 65 -1.48 -8.97 3.33
CA CYS A 65 -2.73 -8.75 2.62
C CYS A 65 -3.07 -9.99 1.80
N TRP A 66 -4.36 -10.25 1.62
CA TRP A 66 -4.87 -11.34 0.82
C TRP A 66 -6.08 -10.85 0.05
N HIS A 67 -6.25 -11.36 -1.16
CA HIS A 67 -7.34 -10.96 -2.03
C HIS A 67 -7.85 -12.19 -2.78
N THR A 68 -9.16 -12.37 -2.78
CA THR A 68 -9.83 -13.44 -3.54
C THR A 68 -10.48 -12.87 -4.78
N SER A 69 -10.33 -13.54 -5.92
CA SER A 69 -11.09 -13.19 -7.13
C SER A 69 -12.58 -13.55 -6.96
N GLY A 70 -13.45 -12.69 -7.49
CA GLY A 70 -14.88 -12.97 -7.55
C GLY A 70 -15.20 -13.93 -8.69
N TYR A 71 -16.24 -14.74 -8.54
CA TYR A 71 -16.68 -15.67 -9.57
C TYR A 71 -18.20 -15.79 -9.62
N SER A 72 -18.72 -16.14 -10.79
CA SER A 72 -20.14 -16.49 -10.95
C SER A 72 -20.30 -18.01 -10.95
N PHE A 73 -21.44 -18.50 -10.48
CA PHE A 73 -21.79 -19.92 -10.54
C PHE A 73 -23.10 -20.11 -11.29
N SER A 74 -23.29 -21.29 -11.90
CA SER A 74 -24.49 -21.59 -12.69
C SER A 74 -25.61 -22.18 -11.84
N ASN A 75 -26.87 -21.90 -12.18
CA ASN A 75 -28.05 -22.43 -11.49
C ASN A 75 -28.46 -23.85 -11.90
N GLY A 76 -27.66 -24.54 -12.73
CA GLY A 76 -27.95 -25.89 -13.23
C GLY A 76 -28.95 -25.94 -14.41
N TYR A 77 -29.56 -24.82 -14.80
CA TYR A 77 -30.47 -24.71 -15.96
C TYR A 77 -29.87 -23.87 -17.10
N GLY A 78 -28.55 -23.71 -17.12
CA GLY A 78 -27.83 -22.93 -18.13
C GLY A 78 -27.82 -21.41 -17.88
N GLY A 79 -28.33 -20.95 -16.73
CA GLY A 79 -28.29 -19.54 -16.31
C GLY A 79 -27.25 -19.27 -15.23
N VAL A 80 -26.98 -17.99 -14.96
CA VAL A 80 -26.20 -17.55 -13.78
C VAL A 80 -27.07 -17.74 -12.54
N GLY A 81 -26.60 -18.56 -11.61
CA GLY A 81 -27.25 -18.82 -10.32
C GLY A 81 -26.84 -17.87 -9.22
N GLY A 82 -25.73 -17.17 -9.39
CA GLY A 82 -25.31 -16.11 -8.49
C GLY A 82 -23.88 -15.68 -8.73
N PHE A 83 -23.44 -14.74 -7.89
CA PHE A 83 -22.11 -14.17 -7.90
C PHE A 83 -21.54 -14.17 -6.50
N VAL A 84 -20.32 -14.69 -6.37
CA VAL A 84 -19.51 -14.57 -5.16
C VAL A 84 -18.55 -13.41 -5.38
N PRO A 85 -18.65 -12.33 -4.56
CA PRO A 85 -17.81 -11.17 -4.73
C PRO A 85 -16.34 -11.44 -4.37
N ALA A 86 -15.45 -10.65 -4.95
CA ALA A 86 -14.07 -10.56 -4.51
C ALA A 86 -14.00 -10.06 -3.06
N THR A 87 -13.07 -10.59 -2.26
CA THR A 87 -12.89 -10.22 -0.85
C THR A 87 -11.43 -9.94 -0.53
N GLY A 88 -11.18 -9.08 0.46
CA GLY A 88 -9.86 -8.58 0.83
C GLY A 88 -9.89 -7.77 2.15
N ARG A 89 -8.70 -7.45 2.68
CA ARG A 89 -8.29 -7.16 4.08
C ARG A 89 -6.75 -7.32 4.18
N CYS A 90 -6.19 -6.82 5.26
CA CYS A 90 -4.80 -7.06 5.63
C CYS A 90 -4.74 -7.33 7.13
N VAL A 91 -3.73 -8.07 7.56
CA VAL A 91 -3.46 -8.36 8.97
C VAL A 91 -1.99 -8.16 9.25
N THR A 92 -1.66 -7.73 10.46
CA THR A 92 -0.28 -7.74 10.95
C THR A 92 0.01 -9.15 11.47
N ILE A 93 1.10 -9.75 10.97
CA ILE A 93 1.63 -11.02 11.44
C ILE A 93 2.88 -10.71 12.26
N ASP A 94 2.97 -11.34 13.43
CA ASP A 94 4.19 -11.36 14.24
C ASP A 94 4.96 -12.65 13.94
N ALA A 95 6.27 -12.54 13.66
CA ALA A 95 7.11 -13.69 13.32
C ALA A 95 7.20 -14.74 14.44
N GLY A 96 7.08 -14.32 15.70
CA GLY A 96 7.04 -15.22 16.85
C GLY A 96 5.68 -15.91 17.04
N SER A 97 4.66 -15.46 16.31
CA SER A 97 3.26 -15.82 16.55
C SER A 97 2.55 -16.29 15.27
N ILE A 98 3.30 -16.82 14.29
CA ILE A 98 2.72 -17.26 13.01
C ILE A 98 1.62 -18.29 13.30
N PRO A 99 0.36 -18.01 12.91
CA PRO A 99 -0.75 -18.94 13.11
C PRO A 99 -0.41 -20.30 12.50
N PHE A 100 -0.75 -21.38 13.22
CA PHE A 100 -0.45 -22.73 12.78
C PHE A 100 -0.94 -22.98 11.34
N GLY A 101 -0.04 -23.48 10.48
CA GLY A 101 -0.34 -23.78 9.08
C GLY A 101 -0.21 -22.60 8.12
N GLN A 102 0.14 -21.39 8.57
CA GLN A 102 0.50 -20.30 7.66
C GLN A 102 1.99 -20.36 7.28
N PRO A 103 2.32 -20.11 5.99
CA PRO A 103 3.70 -19.97 5.58
C PRO A 103 4.33 -18.73 6.24
N GLY A 104 5.66 -18.76 6.36
CA GLY A 104 6.48 -17.61 6.77
C GLY A 104 6.31 -16.40 5.83
N HIS A 105 7.04 -15.33 6.12
CA HIS A 105 6.99 -14.11 5.31
C HIS A 105 7.36 -14.39 3.83
N ILE A 106 6.65 -13.76 2.89
CA ILE A 106 6.88 -13.89 1.44
C ILE A 106 7.95 -12.86 1.04
N ASP A 107 9.18 -13.32 0.81
CA ASP A 107 10.32 -12.41 0.60
C ASP A 107 10.47 -11.86 -0.83
N GLY A 108 9.82 -12.49 -1.82
CA GLY A 108 9.96 -12.14 -3.25
C GLY A 108 11.21 -12.76 -3.87
#